data_AF-A0A832J4W3-F1
#
_entry.id   AF-A0A832J4W3-F1
#
_cell.length_a   1.000
_cell.length_b   1.000
_cell.length_c   1.000
_cell.angle_alpha   90.00
_cell.angle_beta   90.00
_cell.angle_gamma   90.00
#
_symmetry.space_group_name_H-M   'P 1'
#
loop_
_entity.id
_entity.type
_entity.pdbx_description
1 polymer ?
#
loop_
_entity_poly.entity_id
_entity_poly.type
_entity_poly.pdbx_seq_one_letter_code
_entity_poly.pdbx_strand_id
1 'polypeptide(L)' 'MSVPKKVVLAYSGGLDTSIILKWLEIEYGCEVITFTADLGQGEELEPARNK' A
#
# COMPACT_ATOMS: atom_id res chain seq x y z
N MET A 1 -21.80 6.99 -2.29
CA MET A 1 -20.92 6.67 -1.15
C MET A 1 -19.92 7.81 -1.02
N SER A 2 -19.49 8.17 0.20
CA SER A 2 -18.47 9.21 0.38
C SER A 2 -17.09 8.67 0.02
N VAL A 3 -16.33 9.43 -0.78
CA VAL A 3 -14.93 9.13 -1.07
C VAL A 3 -14.12 9.20 0.24
N PRO A 4 -13.33 8.15 0.59
CA PRO A 4 -12.53 8.16 1.81
C PRO A 4 -11.43 9.22 1.71
N LYS A 5 -11.18 9.96 2.79
CA LYS A 5 -10.08 10.94 2.83
C LYS A 5 -8.70 10.29 3.00
N LYS A 6 -8.66 9.16 3.73
CA LYS A 6 -7.45 8.43 4.10
C LYS A 6 -7.73 6.93 4.16
N VAL A 7 -6.80 6.12 3.63
CA VAL A 7 -6.89 4.66 3.58
C VAL A 7 -5.59 4.07 4.11
N VAL A 8 -5.67 2.99 4.89
CA VAL A 8 -4.52 2.15 5.24
C VAL A 8 -4.53 0.92 4.34
N LEU A 9 -3.47 0.71 3.58
CA LEU A 9 -3.30 -0.40 2.66
C LEU A 9 -2.31 -1.41 3.24
N ALA A 10 -2.75 -2.66 3.43
CA ALA A 10 -1.82 -3.77 3.65
C ALA A 10 -0.98 -3.96 2.37
N TYR A 11 0.30 -3.62 2.46
CA TYR A 11 1.20 -3.50 1.33
C TYR A 11 2.32 -4.52 1.46
N SER A 12 2.44 -5.45 0.52
CA SER A 12 3.48 -6.49 0.53
C SER A 12 4.73 -6.10 -0.25
N GLY A 13 4.72 -4.98 -0.99
CA GLY A 13 5.80 -4.60 -1.91
C GLY A 13 5.70 -5.21 -3.32
N GLY A 14 4.80 -6.19 -3.49
CA GLY A 14 4.55 -6.87 -4.76
C GLY A 14 3.90 -5.99 -5.83
N LEU A 15 3.86 -6.49 -7.06
CA LEU A 15 3.29 -5.78 -8.20
C LEU A 15 1.83 -5.39 -7.97
N ASP A 16 1.01 -6.35 -7.53
CA ASP A 16 -0.43 -6.14 -7.35
C ASP A 16 -0.72 -5.06 -6.32
N THR A 17 -0.08 -5.13 -5.14
CA THR A 17 -0.26 -4.12 -4.09
C THR A 17 0.30 -2.76 -4.51
N SER A 18 1.30 -2.72 -5.40
CA SER A 18 1.83 -1.47 -5.96
C SER A 18 0.86 -0.81 -6.95
N ILE A 19 0.17 -1.61 -7.76
CA ILE A 19 -0.89 -1.14 -8.65
C ILE A 19 -2.09 -0.64 -7.84
N ILE A 20 -2.49 -1.38 -6.80
CA ILE A 20 -3.61 -0.99 -5.92
C ILE A 20 -3.33 0.35 -5.23
N LEU A 21 -2.11 0.58 -4.75
CA LEU A 21 -1.71 1.87 -4.18
C LEU A 21 -1.98 3.02 -5.14
N LYS A 22 -1.48 2.92 -6.39
CA LYS A 22 -1.68 3.96 -7.41
C LYS A 22 -3.14 4.10 -7.81
N TRP A 23 -3.87 3.00 -7.87
CA TRP A 23 -5.30 3.02 -8.19
C TRP A 23 -6.11 3.75 -7.12
N LEU A 24 -5.84 3.52 -5.84
CA LEU A 24 -6.52 4.24 -4.74
C LEU A 24 -6.25 5.74 -4.77
N GLU A 25 -5.02 6.15 -5.12
CA GLU A 25 -4.67 7.57 -5.28
C GLU A 25 -5.42 8.21 -6.46
N ILE A 26 -5.49 7.53 -7.61
CA ILE A 26 -6.09 8.07 -8.84
C ILE A 26 -7.63 8.07 -8.78
N GLU A 27 -8.22 6.94 -8.40
CA GLU A 27 -9.68 6.74 -8.46
C GLU A 27 -10.40 7.48 -7.32
N TYR A 28 -9.77 7.54 -6.13
CA TYR A 28 -10.38 8.13 -4.95
C TYR A 28 -9.73 9.43 -4.49
N GLY A 29 -8.58 9.84 -5.06
CA GLY A 29 -7.92 11.10 -4.66
C GLY A 29 -7.59 11.17 -3.17
N CYS A 30 -7.36 10.01 -2.55
CA CYS A 30 -7.25 9.85 -1.10
C CYS A 30 -5.80 9.64 -0.67
N GLU A 31 -5.48 9.99 0.58
CA GLU A 31 -4.17 9.71 1.16
C GLU A 31 -4.08 8.20 1.48
N VAL A 32 -3.09 7.51 0.92
CA VAL A 32 -2.86 6.08 1.17
C VAL A 32 -1.64 5.91 2.06
N ILE A 33 -1.83 5.24 3.20
CA ILE A 33 -0.76 4.86 4.12
C ILE A 33 -0.51 3.37 3.95
N THR A 34 0.72 2.98 3.61
CA THR A 34 1.11 1.58 3.51
C THR A 34 1.42 0.99 4.87
N PHE A 35 0.97 -0.24 5.09
CA PHE A 35 1.35 -1.03 6.25
C PHE A 35 1.92 -2.36 5.76
N THR A 36 3.17 -2.62 6.14
CA THR A 36 3.87 -3.87 5.87
C THR A 36 4.26 -4.47 7.22
N ALA A 37 3.83 -5.71 7.48
CA ALA A 37 4.19 -6.44 8.70
C ALA A 37 5.26 -7.47 8.37
N ASP A 38 6.28 -7.58 9.22
CA ASP A 38 7.20 -8.72 9.21
C ASP A 38 6.56 -9.90 9.93
N LEU A 39 6.27 -10.97 9.18
CA LEU A 39 5.72 -12.22 9.72
C LEU A 39 6.68 -13.40 9.50
N GLY A 40 7.97 -13.13 9.29
CA GLY A 40 8.98 -14.15 8.95
C GLY A 40 9.18 -14.34 7.45
N GLN A 41 8.87 -13.33 6.64
CA GLN A 41 9.08 -13.36 5.18
C GLN A 41 10.54 -13.22 4.74
N GLY A 42 11.46 -12.87 5.64
CA GLY A 42 12.90 -12.71 5.34
C GLY A 42 13.24 -11.33 4.75
N GLU A 43 14.28 -11.24 3.90
CA GLU A 43 14.86 -9.97 3.39
C GLU A 43 13.93 -9.14 2.46
N GLU A 44 12.72 -9.60 2.15
CA GLU A 44 11.80 -8.96 1.18
C GLU A 44 11.14 -7.66 1.66
N LEU A 45 11.25 -7.32 2.93
CA LEU A 45 10.48 -6.22 3.55
C LEU A 45 11.12 -4.84 3.37
N GLU A 46 12.44 -4.76 3.32
CA GLU A 46 13.15 -3.48 3.16
C GLU A 46 12.88 -2.80 1.81
N PRO A 47 12.83 -3.51 0.66
CA PRO A 47 12.42 -2.94 -0.61
C PRO A 47 10.99 -2.38 -0.62
N ALA A 48 10.08 -2.94 0.18
CA ALA A 48 8.69 -2.47 0.25
C ALA A 48 8.57 -1.12 0.98
N ARG A 49 9.42 -0.85 1.98
CA ARG A 49 9.38 0.40 2.76
C ARG A 49 9.87 1.62 1.97
N ASN A 50 10.74 1.43 0.98
CA ASN A 50 11.36 2.51 0.21
C ASN A 50 10.51 2.97 -1.00
N LYS A 51 9.31 2.42 -1.20
CA LYS A 51 8.37 2.78 -2.26
C LYS A 51 7.26 3.67 -1.74
#